data_AF-A0A561DNP9-F1
#
_entry.id   AF-A0A561DNP9-F1
#
_cell.length_a   1.000
_cell.length_b   1.000
_cell.length_c   1.000
_cell.angle_alpha   90.00
_cell.angle_beta   90.00
_cell.angle_gamma   90.00
#
_symmetry.space_group_name_H-M   'P 1'
#
loop_
_entity.id
_entity.type
_entity.pdbx_description
1 polymer ?
#
loop_
_entity_poly.entity_id
_entity_poly.type
_entity_poly.pdbx_seq_one_letter_code
_entity_poly.pdbx_strand_id
1 'polypeptide(L)'
;MKLTNFEQWIEDKVLERGQGYFKKGKILNLTTSDDIQYKALVDGSEVYHVNIYLNGDVVVNAYCDCPYDLNKYCKHKAAVLYALRDKRPEKHDLAMVEEQEKKGVNTILQSQNKEDLINVILDLTEEFPYIEKRLIFKFSPDKEEISSAKKLIQEYISGAKRKGFIDWRHMGQALKGADLTLEKAQGKLDAGDTQNAALLSLIVLSPVVKMLQYADDSDGSAGSIINWALRITEKAVSASEKLLPEKEQKKLFEAILKESQKAVYDDWSDWRYDLLRICTRFSYHHELRKKLEKQLDNLLEKSGTSWNAKYDQKEVKLIQLEIIETCEGLDEARKFIYENTNISEFRKKAIAVELQIKDYKKVIQLCIEGEAVDKDYRGLVHEWKEYRYQAYELLGDIEGQRRLGRELLFENEFKYFQKLKELYSMGEWETVLKEIVDEFGSQKYQPSAYVSILIQEGLTAQLLSYCQAHVLTITEYYPYLIKDYLKEVNDLFIQYINQSADEATDRKKYRKVCTLIKTYKKACGTIHSHQLITDLRERHKKRPAFLEELARIR
;
A
#
# COMPACT_ATOMS: atom_id res chain seq x y z
N MET A 1 17.43 3.05 8.72
CA MET A 1 18.60 3.60 8.00
C MET A 1 19.59 4.14 9.02
N LYS A 2 20.91 3.92 8.90
CA LYS A 2 21.91 4.51 9.82
C LYS A 2 22.66 5.66 9.12
N LEU A 3 23.20 6.61 9.88
CA LEU A 3 24.07 7.67 9.35
C LEU A 3 25.31 7.11 8.64
N THR A 4 25.77 5.92 9.02
CA THR A 4 26.92 5.26 8.39
C THR A 4 26.62 4.63 7.02
N ASN A 5 25.35 4.42 6.66
CA ASN A 5 24.97 3.71 5.44
C ASN A 5 23.70 4.25 4.75
N PHE A 6 23.34 5.53 4.99
CA PHE A 6 22.11 6.08 4.45
C PHE A 6 22.08 6.12 2.91
N GLU A 7 23.25 6.10 2.27
CA GLU A 7 23.36 6.04 0.82
C GLU A 7 22.75 4.79 0.19
N GLN A 8 22.58 3.71 0.97
CA GLN A 8 21.92 2.49 0.47
C GLN A 8 20.39 2.64 0.36
N TRP A 9 19.83 3.72 0.90
CA TRP A 9 18.39 3.93 1.07
C TRP A 9 17.85 5.17 0.36
N ILE A 10 18.73 5.95 -0.27
CA ILE A 10 18.41 7.20 -0.98
C ILE A 10 18.88 7.06 -2.43
N GLU A 11 18.11 7.56 -3.38
CA GLU A 11 18.46 7.51 -4.80
C GLU A 11 19.79 8.23 -5.11
N ASP A 12 20.63 7.62 -5.95
CA ASP A 12 21.97 8.12 -6.33
C ASP A 12 21.97 9.59 -6.76
N LYS A 13 20.96 10.00 -7.55
CA LYS A 13 20.83 11.38 -8.06
C LYS A 13 20.55 12.39 -6.94
N VAL A 14 19.83 11.98 -5.89
CA VAL A 14 19.58 12.83 -4.70
C VAL A 14 20.85 12.90 -3.85
N LEU A 15 21.55 11.77 -3.68
CA LEU A 15 22.81 11.69 -2.94
C LEU A 15 23.90 12.56 -3.57
N GLU A 16 24.06 12.50 -4.89
CA GLU A 16 25.05 13.32 -5.61
C GLU A 16 24.79 14.82 -5.40
N ARG A 17 23.53 15.24 -5.51
CA ARG A 17 23.12 16.64 -5.29
C ARG A 17 23.29 17.07 -3.84
N GLY A 18 22.89 16.22 -2.89
CA GLY A 18 23.04 16.49 -1.45
C GLY A 18 24.50 16.58 -1.03
N GLN A 19 25.35 15.69 -1.54
CA GLN A 19 26.80 15.75 -1.33
C GLN A 19 27.38 17.04 -1.94
N GLY A 20 26.89 17.46 -3.10
CA GLY A 20 27.25 18.73 -3.72
C GLY A 20 26.90 19.95 -2.85
N TYR A 21 25.74 19.95 -2.18
CA TYR A 21 25.34 21.03 -1.27
C TYR A 21 26.20 21.06 -0.02
N PHE A 22 26.47 19.89 0.58
CA PHE A 22 27.37 19.76 1.73
C PHE A 22 28.78 20.29 1.40
N LYS A 23 29.39 19.81 0.30
CA LYS A 23 30.74 20.24 -0.12
C LYS A 23 30.85 21.73 -0.49
N LYS A 24 29.74 22.35 -0.91
CA LYS A 24 29.69 23.78 -1.25
C LYS A 24 29.35 24.68 -0.07
N GLY A 25 29.26 24.14 1.15
CA GLY A 25 28.95 24.92 2.35
C GLY A 25 27.54 25.52 2.36
N LYS A 26 26.56 24.85 1.72
CA LYS A 26 25.16 25.34 1.62
C LYS A 26 24.34 25.12 2.89
N ILE A 27 24.91 24.57 3.94
CA ILE A 27 24.26 24.43 5.25
C ILE A 27 24.62 25.66 6.04
N LEU A 28 23.70 26.62 6.09
CA LEU A 28 23.89 27.92 6.71
C LEU A 28 23.98 27.79 8.23
N ASN A 29 23.19 26.88 8.79
CA ASN A 29 23.17 26.59 10.21
C ASN A 29 22.84 25.11 10.44
N LEU A 30 23.49 24.47 11.41
CA LEU A 30 23.20 23.10 11.85
C LEU A 30 23.34 23.04 13.35
N THR A 31 22.26 22.66 14.01
CA THR A 31 22.15 22.75 15.45
C THR A 31 21.37 21.60 16.06
N THR A 32 21.50 21.41 17.37
CA THR A 32 20.84 20.32 18.10
C THR A 32 20.64 20.69 19.56
N SER A 33 19.52 20.28 20.15
CA SER A 33 19.19 20.47 21.57
C SER A 33 19.40 19.21 22.42
N ASP A 34 19.53 18.04 21.79
CA ASP A 34 19.76 16.75 22.44
C ASP A 34 20.45 15.79 21.45
N ASP A 35 20.61 14.51 21.75
CA ASP A 35 21.19 13.55 20.78
C ASP A 35 20.16 13.02 19.76
N ILE A 36 18.91 13.49 19.84
CA ILE A 36 17.75 12.94 19.16
C ILE A 36 17.32 13.84 18.01
N GLN A 37 17.33 15.16 18.13
CA GLN A 37 16.82 16.09 17.13
C GLN A 37 17.87 17.08 16.64
N TYR A 38 18.05 17.13 15.32
CA TYR A 38 18.97 18.03 14.63
C TYR A 38 18.19 18.91 13.67
N LYS A 39 18.41 20.23 13.75
CA LYS A 39 17.76 21.23 12.90
C LYS A 39 18.79 21.95 12.05
N ALA A 40 18.46 22.17 10.77
CA ALA A 40 19.35 22.84 9.84
C ALA A 40 18.63 23.83 8.94
N LEU A 41 19.34 24.91 8.57
CA LEU A 41 18.96 25.83 7.51
C LEU A 41 19.84 25.55 6.29
N VAL A 42 19.21 25.24 5.16
CA VAL A 42 19.91 24.88 3.92
C VAL A 42 19.58 25.88 2.81
N ASP A 43 20.63 26.51 2.28
CA ASP A 43 20.54 27.48 1.19
C ASP A 43 20.31 26.79 -0.16
N GLY A 44 19.19 27.12 -0.81
CA GLY A 44 18.73 26.57 -2.08
C GLY A 44 18.21 27.63 -3.04
N SER A 45 17.03 27.41 -3.64
CA SER A 45 16.28 28.47 -4.31
C SER A 45 15.68 29.48 -3.31
N GLU A 46 15.42 29.00 -2.11
CA GLU A 46 15.07 29.75 -0.90
C GLU A 46 15.78 29.05 0.28
N VAL A 47 15.68 29.59 1.49
CA VAL A 47 16.21 28.94 2.70
C VAL A 47 15.21 27.89 3.17
N TYR A 48 15.65 26.65 3.27
CA TYR A 48 14.82 25.51 3.69
C TYR A 48 15.14 25.03 5.10
N HIS A 49 14.11 24.73 5.88
CA HIS A 49 14.21 24.13 7.21
C HIS A 49 14.23 22.61 7.11
N VAL A 50 15.27 21.99 7.67
CA VAL A 50 15.44 20.53 7.69
C VAL A 50 15.50 20.05 9.14
N ASN A 51 14.69 19.07 9.49
CA ASN A 51 14.69 18.42 10.80
C ASN A 51 15.03 16.93 10.65
N ILE A 52 16.08 16.46 11.33
CA ILE A 52 16.50 15.05 11.35
C ILE A 52 16.35 14.51 12.78
N TYR A 53 15.69 13.37 12.92
CA TYR A 53 15.52 12.67 14.19
C TYR A 53 16.37 11.39 14.20
N LEU A 54 17.25 11.25 15.18
CA LEU A 54 18.14 10.13 15.40
C LEU A 54 17.80 9.37 16.68
N ASN A 55 18.04 8.06 16.69
CA ASN A 55 18.20 7.27 17.90
C ASN A 55 19.59 6.63 17.83
N GLY A 56 20.56 7.25 18.52
CA GLY A 56 21.99 6.96 18.36
C GLY A 56 22.46 7.32 16.95
N ASP A 57 22.70 6.30 16.12
CA ASP A 57 23.09 6.45 14.70
C ASP A 57 21.95 6.15 13.72
N VAL A 58 20.81 5.69 14.22
CA VAL A 58 19.66 5.32 13.39
C VAL A 58 18.85 6.56 13.07
N VAL A 59 18.68 6.87 11.79
CA VAL A 59 17.76 7.91 11.32
C VAL A 59 16.34 7.37 11.45
N VAL A 60 15.59 7.92 12.41
CA VAL A 60 14.21 7.55 12.71
C VAL A 60 13.26 8.32 11.80
N ASN A 61 13.50 9.61 11.61
CA ASN A 61 12.67 10.46 10.74
C ASN A 61 13.49 11.63 10.16
N ALA A 62 13.02 12.19 9.05
CA ALA A 62 13.59 13.35 8.40
C ALA A 62 12.48 14.17 7.73
N TYR A 63 12.44 15.48 7.98
CA TYR A 63 11.49 16.43 7.42
C TYR A 63 12.21 17.58 6.73
N CYS A 64 11.67 18.07 5.61
CA CYS A 64 12.11 19.29 4.96
C CYS A 64 10.90 20.04 4.42
N ASP A 65 10.84 21.35 4.63
CA ASP A 65 9.79 22.23 4.10
C ASP A 65 9.91 22.50 2.59
N CYS A 66 10.90 21.92 1.91
CA CYS A 66 11.07 22.14 0.49
C CYS A 66 9.95 21.47 -0.33
N PRO A 67 9.52 22.08 -1.45
CA PRO A 67 8.45 21.55 -2.30
C PRO A 67 8.83 20.23 -3.01
N TYR A 68 10.08 19.78 -2.87
CA TYR A 68 10.60 18.54 -3.41
C TYR A 68 10.71 17.43 -2.36
N ASP A 69 10.10 17.57 -1.18
CA ASP A 69 10.13 16.55 -0.12
C ASP A 69 9.23 15.32 -0.38
N LEU A 70 8.62 15.27 -1.56
CA LEU A 70 7.68 14.25 -2.01
C LEU A 70 8.35 12.87 -2.22
N ASN A 71 9.64 12.83 -2.54
CA ASN A 71 10.42 11.60 -2.59
C ASN A 71 11.18 11.42 -1.28
N LYS A 72 10.54 10.95 -0.19
CA LYS A 72 11.08 10.53 1.15
C LYS A 72 12.33 11.25 1.71
N TYR A 73 13.42 11.34 0.95
CA TYR A 73 14.59 12.20 1.11
C TYR A 73 14.81 13.17 -0.06
N CYS A 74 14.82 14.47 0.23
CA CYS A 74 15.27 15.50 -0.72
C CYS A 74 16.79 15.76 -0.63
N LYS A 75 17.34 16.54 -1.57
CA LYS A 75 18.75 16.93 -1.56
C LYS A 75 19.19 17.68 -0.30
N HIS A 76 18.29 18.43 0.34
CA HIS A 76 18.58 19.15 1.58
C HIS A 76 18.71 18.20 2.77
N LYS A 77 17.79 17.22 2.91
CA LYS A 77 17.91 16.13 3.90
C LYS A 77 19.21 15.36 3.71
N ALA A 78 19.53 14.97 2.47
CA ALA A 78 20.77 14.26 2.17
C ALA A 78 22.02 15.10 2.55
N ALA A 79 22.03 16.40 2.26
CA ALA A 79 23.12 17.29 2.66
C ALA A 79 23.31 17.34 4.18
N VAL A 80 22.22 17.43 4.95
CA VAL A 80 22.26 17.42 6.42
C VAL A 80 22.73 16.07 6.97
N LEU A 81 22.33 14.95 6.37
CA LEU A 81 22.83 13.62 6.75
C LEU A 81 24.34 13.49 6.52
N TYR A 82 24.88 14.03 5.42
CA TYR A 82 26.33 14.10 5.20
C TYR A 82 27.02 14.93 6.28
N ALA A 83 26.46 16.09 6.63
CA ALA A 83 27.02 16.95 7.67
C ALA A 83 27.02 16.28 9.06
N LEU A 84 25.92 15.64 9.43
CA LEU A 84 25.81 14.92 10.70
C LEU A 84 26.74 13.70 10.80
N ARG A 85 27.09 13.08 9.67
CA ARG A 85 28.10 12.03 9.62
C ARG A 85 29.52 12.57 9.79
N ASP A 86 29.82 13.73 9.20
CA ASP A 86 31.15 14.33 9.23
C ASP A 86 31.47 14.94 10.60
N LYS A 87 30.58 15.80 11.11
CA LYS A 87 30.71 16.42 12.41
C LYS A 87 29.34 16.74 13.00
N ARG A 88 29.02 16.15 14.15
CA ARG A 88 27.83 16.53 14.91
C ARG A 88 28.06 17.89 15.58
N PRO A 89 27.06 18.80 15.56
CA PRO A 89 27.13 20.02 16.34
C PRO A 89 27.24 19.66 17.83
N GLU A 90 27.97 20.47 18.60
CA GLU A 90 27.95 20.37 20.05
C GLU A 90 26.54 20.67 20.57
N LYS A 91 26.13 20.01 21.66
CA LYS A 91 24.82 20.25 22.29
C LYS A 91 24.73 21.71 22.72
N HIS A 92 23.86 22.46 22.06
CA HIS A 92 23.49 23.81 22.45
C HIS A 92 22.02 23.77 22.85
N ASP A 93 21.67 24.28 24.05
CA ASP A 93 20.29 24.33 24.54
C ASP A 93 19.42 25.32 23.72
N LEU A 94 19.09 24.95 22.48
CA LEU A 94 18.21 25.72 21.59
C LEU A 94 16.74 25.55 21.90
N ALA A 95 16.38 24.50 22.66
CA ALA A 95 15.07 24.43 23.27
C ALA A 95 14.88 25.63 24.22
N MET A 96 15.90 26.00 25.01
CA MET A 96 15.82 27.20 25.85
C MET A 96 15.83 28.50 25.03
N VAL A 97 16.59 28.61 23.94
CA VAL A 97 16.65 29.85 23.11
C VAL A 97 15.39 30.02 22.25
N GLU A 98 14.89 29.00 21.54
CA GLU A 98 13.63 29.09 20.80
C GLU A 98 12.42 29.21 21.72
N GLU A 99 12.45 28.58 22.90
CA GLU A 99 11.40 28.73 23.90
C GLU A 99 11.54 30.08 24.62
N GLN A 100 12.73 30.67 24.78
CA GLN A 100 12.92 32.05 25.25
C GLN A 100 12.60 33.10 24.18
N GLU A 101 12.82 32.84 22.90
CA GLU A 101 12.46 33.70 21.78
C GLU A 101 10.96 33.60 21.49
N LYS A 102 10.36 32.40 21.51
CA LYS A 102 8.90 32.23 21.48
C LYS A 102 8.26 32.75 22.75
N LYS A 103 8.83 32.54 23.94
CA LYS A 103 8.37 33.22 25.16
C LYS A 103 8.59 34.72 25.05
N GLY A 104 9.65 35.19 24.42
CA GLY A 104 9.97 36.61 24.22
C GLY A 104 8.96 37.29 23.31
N VAL A 105 8.74 36.75 22.12
CA VAL A 105 7.68 37.18 21.19
C VAL A 105 6.31 37.05 21.83
N ASN A 106 6.00 35.93 22.50
CA ASN A 106 4.72 35.76 23.20
C ASN A 106 4.56 36.77 24.35
N THR A 107 5.63 37.10 25.09
CA THR A 107 5.61 38.12 26.16
C THR A 107 5.43 39.51 25.56
N ILE A 108 6.11 39.83 24.45
CA ILE A 108 5.95 41.08 23.71
C ILE A 108 4.51 41.21 23.24
N LEU A 109 3.97 40.18 22.57
CA LEU A 109 2.58 40.15 22.10
C LEU A 109 1.57 40.24 23.26
N GLN A 110 1.81 39.55 24.38
CA GLN A 110 0.96 39.64 25.59
C GLN A 110 1.00 41.02 26.25
N SER A 111 2.11 41.76 26.11
CA SER A 111 2.25 43.12 26.62
C SER A 111 1.63 44.19 25.71
N GLN A 112 1.29 43.85 24.46
CA GLN A 112 0.59 44.76 23.55
C GLN A 112 -0.89 44.84 23.90
N ASN A 113 -1.51 45.98 23.58
CA ASN A 113 -2.96 46.09 23.65
C ASN A 113 -3.62 45.38 22.46
N LYS A 114 -4.95 45.22 22.53
CA LYS A 114 -5.73 44.53 21.50
C LYS A 114 -5.63 45.21 20.12
N GLU A 115 -5.56 46.54 20.06
CA GLU A 115 -5.50 47.28 18.80
C GLU A 115 -4.16 47.07 18.11
N ASP A 116 -3.04 47.13 18.84
CA ASP A 116 -1.71 46.89 18.30
C ASP A 116 -1.54 45.45 17.81
N LEU A 117 -2.11 44.47 18.54
CA LEU A 117 -2.15 43.09 18.07
C LEU A 117 -2.96 42.91 16.79
N ILE A 118 -4.09 43.61 16.67
CA ILE A 118 -4.89 43.59 15.44
C ILE A 118 -4.10 44.22 14.29
N ASN A 119 -3.42 45.35 14.53
CA ASN A 119 -2.62 46.02 13.50
C ASN A 119 -1.45 45.14 13.02
N VAL A 120 -0.72 44.50 13.93
CA VAL A 120 0.33 43.54 13.55
C VAL A 120 -0.23 42.39 12.70
N ILE A 121 -1.42 41.89 13.04
CA ILE A 121 -2.09 40.87 12.24
C ILE A 121 -2.49 41.42 10.87
N LEU A 122 -3.01 42.65 10.79
CA LEU A 122 -3.37 43.30 9.52
C LEU A 122 -2.15 43.53 8.62
N ASP A 123 -1.04 44.00 9.17
CA ASP A 123 0.22 44.17 8.45
C ASP A 123 0.69 42.83 7.85
N LEU A 124 0.59 41.73 8.63
CA LEU A 124 0.88 40.38 8.15
C LEU A 124 -0.10 39.92 7.06
N THR A 125 -1.36 40.35 7.09
CA THR A 125 -2.31 40.04 6.01
C THR A 125 -2.01 40.79 4.72
N GLU A 126 -1.52 42.03 4.81
CA GLU A 126 -1.08 42.82 3.66
C GLU A 126 0.18 42.21 3.02
N GLU A 127 1.16 41.82 3.83
CA GLU A 127 2.39 41.20 3.36
C GLU A 127 2.15 39.77 2.83
N PHE A 128 1.26 39.03 3.47
CA PHE A 128 0.96 37.64 3.13
C PHE A 128 -0.55 37.42 2.94
N PRO A 129 -1.09 37.62 1.72
CA PRO A 129 -2.54 37.54 1.45
C PRO A 129 -3.21 36.19 1.79
N TYR A 130 -2.44 35.10 1.95
CA TYR A 130 -2.99 33.82 2.40
C TYR A 130 -3.34 33.81 3.91
N ILE A 131 -2.68 34.65 4.72
CA ILE A 131 -2.93 34.77 6.16
C ILE A 131 -4.33 35.36 6.39
N GLU A 132 -4.70 36.39 5.62
CA GLU A 132 -6.04 36.99 5.64
C GLU A 132 -7.12 35.93 5.49
N LYS A 133 -6.97 35.07 4.48
CA LYS A 133 -7.93 34.00 4.17
C LYS A 133 -8.05 33.00 5.31
N ARG A 134 -6.92 32.63 5.93
CA ARG A 134 -6.90 31.70 7.07
C ARG A 134 -7.58 32.31 8.29
N LEU A 135 -7.37 33.60 8.55
CA LEU A 135 -7.98 34.30 9.68
C LEU A 135 -9.48 34.45 9.49
N ILE A 136 -9.93 34.88 8.31
CA ILE A 136 -11.36 34.95 7.97
C ILE A 136 -11.98 33.57 8.21
N PHE A 137 -11.44 32.50 7.61
CA PHE A 137 -12.01 31.17 7.77
C PHE A 137 -12.00 30.65 9.22
N LYS A 138 -10.92 30.90 9.97
CA LYS A 138 -10.78 30.46 11.36
C LYS A 138 -11.79 31.14 12.28
N PHE A 139 -12.03 32.44 12.07
CA PHE A 139 -12.84 33.26 12.96
C PHE A 139 -14.22 33.63 12.39
N SER A 140 -14.61 33.12 11.21
CA SER A 140 -15.97 33.26 10.66
C SER A 140 -17.03 32.82 11.68
N PRO A 141 -18.13 33.57 11.85
CA PRO A 141 -19.26 33.16 12.68
C PRO A 141 -19.84 31.82 12.23
N ASP A 142 -20.31 31.00 13.16
CA ASP A 142 -20.85 29.65 12.89
C ASP A 142 -21.93 29.63 11.79
N LYS A 143 -22.74 30.69 11.66
CA LYS A 143 -23.81 30.78 10.64
C LYS A 143 -23.29 30.87 9.20
N GLU A 144 -22.06 31.33 8.99
CA GLU A 144 -21.43 31.49 7.66
C GLU A 144 -20.25 30.51 7.45
N GLU A 145 -20.06 29.59 8.40
CA GLU A 145 -18.89 28.72 8.43
C GLU A 145 -18.87 27.75 7.23
N ILE A 146 -20.03 27.18 6.89
CA ILE A 146 -20.20 26.25 5.78
C ILE A 146 -19.99 26.96 4.42
N SER A 147 -20.55 28.15 4.24
CA SER A 147 -20.37 28.91 2.99
C SER A 147 -18.92 29.37 2.81
N SER A 148 -18.27 29.77 3.91
CA SER A 148 -16.85 30.15 3.93
C SER A 148 -15.94 28.97 3.61
N ALA A 149 -16.21 27.79 4.19
CA ALA A 149 -15.48 26.55 3.88
C ALA A 149 -15.56 26.21 2.39
N LYS A 150 -16.78 26.25 1.82
CA LYS A 150 -16.99 25.97 0.40
C LYS A 150 -16.21 26.93 -0.50
N LYS A 151 -16.24 28.22 -0.19
CA LYS A 151 -15.52 29.25 -0.94
C LYS A 151 -14.02 29.02 -0.86
N LEU A 152 -13.50 28.73 0.34
CA LEU A 152 -12.08 28.43 0.57
C LEU A 152 -11.61 27.23 -0.27
N ILE A 153 -12.33 26.12 -0.22
CA ILE A 153 -12.00 24.90 -0.99
C ILE A 153 -11.96 25.23 -2.49
N GLN A 154 -12.98 25.92 -3.01
CA GLN A 154 -13.05 26.28 -4.43
C GLN A 154 -11.92 27.22 -4.87
N GLU A 155 -11.55 28.18 -4.03
CA GLU A 155 -10.44 29.11 -4.31
C GLU A 155 -9.09 28.39 -4.38
N TYR A 156 -8.79 27.47 -3.46
CA TYR A 156 -7.54 26.72 -3.51
C TYR A 156 -7.48 25.79 -4.73
N ILE A 157 -8.56 25.07 -5.03
CA ILE A 157 -8.63 24.20 -6.21
C ILE A 157 -8.47 25.01 -7.51
N SER A 158 -9.17 26.14 -7.62
CA SER A 158 -9.08 26.98 -8.82
C SER A 158 -7.73 27.70 -8.94
N GLY A 159 -7.14 28.14 -7.83
CA GLY A 159 -5.83 28.79 -7.80
C GLY A 159 -4.66 27.87 -8.14
N ALA A 160 -4.80 26.56 -7.89
CA ALA A 160 -3.82 25.55 -8.26
C ALA A 160 -3.93 25.10 -9.73
N LYS A 161 -5.04 25.42 -10.41
CA LYS A 161 -5.36 24.94 -11.76
C LYS A 161 -4.57 25.70 -12.82
N ARG A 162 -3.80 24.98 -13.64
CA ARG A 162 -3.02 25.51 -14.76
C ARG A 162 -3.52 24.94 -16.08
N LYS A 163 -3.94 25.81 -17.01
CA LYS A 163 -4.49 25.42 -18.33
C LYS A 163 -5.58 24.35 -18.28
N GLY A 164 -6.45 24.41 -17.27
CA GLY A 164 -7.54 23.44 -17.16
C GLY A 164 -7.21 22.19 -16.34
N PHE A 165 -5.98 22.03 -15.85
CA PHE A 165 -5.52 20.83 -15.16
C PHE A 165 -4.72 21.16 -13.88
N ILE A 166 -4.72 20.27 -12.89
CA ILE A 166 -3.88 20.35 -11.69
C ILE A 166 -2.84 19.24 -11.79
N ASP A 167 -1.58 19.58 -12.07
CA ASP A 167 -0.51 18.59 -12.07
C ASP A 167 -0.15 18.16 -10.65
N TRP A 168 0.43 16.97 -10.53
CA TRP A 168 0.80 16.33 -9.27
C TRP A 168 1.52 17.27 -8.29
N ARG A 169 2.38 18.19 -8.77
CA ARG A 169 3.12 19.10 -7.89
C ARG A 169 2.24 20.16 -7.22
N HIS A 170 1.06 20.42 -7.77
CA HIS A 170 0.12 21.41 -7.26
C HIS A 170 -1.05 20.78 -6.49
N MET A 171 -1.08 19.45 -6.33
CA MET A 171 -2.11 18.75 -5.56
C MET A 171 -2.17 19.23 -4.11
N GLY A 172 -1.01 19.34 -3.44
CA GLY A 172 -0.96 19.85 -2.06
C GLY A 172 -1.50 21.27 -1.92
N GLN A 173 -1.28 22.14 -2.92
CA GLN A 173 -1.86 23.48 -2.93
C GLN A 173 -3.38 23.44 -3.16
N ALA A 174 -3.84 22.63 -4.12
CA ALA A 174 -5.26 22.50 -4.46
C ALA A 174 -6.09 22.00 -3.26
N LEU A 175 -5.54 21.05 -2.50
CA LEU A 175 -6.20 20.42 -1.37
C LEU A 175 -6.13 21.24 -0.08
N LYS A 176 -5.35 22.34 -0.03
CA LYS A 176 -5.12 23.07 1.23
C LYS A 176 -6.40 23.64 1.85
N GLY A 177 -7.36 24.08 1.03
CA GLY A 177 -8.66 24.53 1.51
C GLY A 177 -9.50 23.40 2.12
N ALA A 178 -9.40 22.19 1.57
CA ALA A 178 -10.05 21.00 2.12
C ALA A 178 -9.41 20.58 3.45
N ASP A 179 -8.07 20.55 3.51
CA ASP A 179 -7.31 20.28 4.74
C ASP A 179 -7.75 21.18 5.90
N LEU A 180 -7.72 22.50 5.69
CA LEU A 180 -8.11 23.48 6.72
C LEU A 180 -9.56 23.29 7.15
N THR A 181 -10.44 22.93 6.22
CA THR A 181 -11.85 22.65 6.52
C THR A 181 -11.99 21.41 7.41
N LEU A 182 -11.24 20.34 7.12
CA LEU A 182 -11.28 19.11 7.88
C LEU A 182 -10.57 19.23 9.25
N GLU A 183 -9.50 20.01 9.37
CA GLU A 183 -8.92 20.39 10.66
C GLU A 183 -9.97 21.08 11.55
N LYS A 184 -10.74 22.00 10.96
CA LYS A 184 -11.82 22.69 11.67
C LYS A 184 -12.96 21.75 12.05
N ALA A 185 -13.36 20.86 11.13
CA ALA A 185 -14.37 19.83 11.38
C ALA A 185 -13.95 18.88 12.51
N GLN A 186 -12.67 18.49 12.56
CA GLN A 186 -12.12 17.68 13.65
C GLN A 186 -12.17 18.44 14.98
N GLY A 187 -11.80 19.72 15.01
CA GLY A 187 -11.92 20.53 16.22
C GLY A 187 -13.37 20.67 16.72
N LYS A 188 -14.35 20.79 15.81
CA LYS A 188 -15.78 20.78 16.16
C LYS A 188 -16.21 19.43 16.74
N LEU A 189 -15.74 18.32 16.15
CA LEU A 189 -16.00 16.97 16.66
C LEU A 189 -15.43 16.80 18.07
N ASP A 190 -14.20 17.24 18.30
CA ASP A 190 -13.52 17.16 19.60
C ASP A 190 -14.24 18.01 20.67
N ALA A 191 -14.88 19.11 20.26
CA ALA A 191 -15.72 19.95 21.11
C ALA A 191 -17.16 19.42 21.31
N GLY A 192 -17.52 18.30 20.69
CA GLY A 192 -18.86 17.71 20.78
C GLY A 192 -19.90 18.33 19.84
N ASP A 193 -19.52 19.28 18.98
CA ASP A 193 -20.39 19.84 17.94
C ASP A 193 -20.43 18.90 16.72
N THR A 194 -21.14 17.79 16.90
CA THR A 194 -21.22 16.71 15.90
C THR A 194 -21.90 17.17 14.61
N GLN A 195 -22.88 18.07 14.70
CA GLN A 195 -23.61 18.54 13.53
C GLN A 195 -22.71 19.36 12.60
N ASN A 196 -22.01 20.36 13.11
CA ASN A 196 -21.12 21.17 12.27
C ASN A 196 -19.90 20.38 11.80
N ALA A 197 -19.37 19.46 12.62
CA ALA A 197 -18.30 18.55 12.20
C ALA A 197 -18.68 17.74 10.96
N ALA A 198 -19.88 17.14 10.95
CA ALA A 198 -20.35 16.38 9.80
C ALA A 198 -20.63 17.29 8.59
N LEU A 199 -21.29 18.43 8.77
CA LEU A 199 -21.61 19.33 7.66
C LEU A 199 -20.36 19.92 6.98
N LEU A 200 -19.34 20.29 7.76
CA LEU A 200 -18.05 20.74 7.23
C LEU A 200 -17.31 19.62 6.51
N SER A 201 -17.44 18.38 6.98
CA SER A 201 -16.81 17.24 6.30
C SER A 201 -17.51 16.92 4.97
N LEU A 202 -18.85 16.93 4.95
CA LEU A 202 -19.63 16.68 3.74
C LEU A 202 -19.35 17.71 2.63
N ILE A 203 -19.12 18.98 2.98
CA ILE A 203 -18.89 20.02 1.95
C ILE A 203 -17.56 19.88 1.22
N VAL A 204 -16.61 19.13 1.79
CA VAL A 204 -15.31 18.80 1.17
C VAL A 204 -15.48 17.80 0.04
N LEU A 205 -16.38 16.82 0.20
CA LEU A 205 -16.47 15.65 -0.68
C LEU A 205 -16.70 16.03 -2.14
N SER A 206 -17.86 16.59 -2.49
CA SER A 206 -18.20 16.86 -3.89
C SER A 206 -17.19 17.75 -4.64
N PRO A 207 -16.65 18.85 -4.07
CA PRO A 207 -15.58 19.61 -4.72
C PRO A 207 -14.31 18.80 -5.00
N VAL A 208 -13.86 17.99 -4.05
CA VAL A 208 -12.62 17.19 -4.18
C VAL A 208 -12.82 16.03 -5.14
N VAL A 209 -13.97 15.33 -5.09
CA VAL A 209 -14.30 14.27 -6.07
C VAL A 209 -14.38 14.85 -7.49
N LYS A 210 -15.01 16.02 -7.65
CA LYS A 210 -15.05 16.69 -8.95
C LYS A 210 -13.66 17.08 -9.45
N MET A 211 -12.74 17.41 -8.55
CA MET A 211 -11.37 17.79 -8.89
C MET A 211 -10.60 16.66 -9.57
N LEU A 212 -10.85 15.40 -9.20
CA LEU A 212 -10.19 14.22 -9.78
C LEU A 212 -10.32 14.12 -11.30
N GLN A 213 -11.41 14.67 -11.86
CA GLN A 213 -11.64 14.69 -13.32
C GLN A 213 -10.64 15.58 -14.09
N TYR A 214 -9.88 16.43 -13.39
CA TYR A 214 -8.90 17.32 -14.00
C TYR A 214 -7.64 17.49 -13.13
N ALA A 215 -7.29 16.47 -12.37
CA ALA A 215 -6.12 16.48 -11.49
C ALA A 215 -5.32 15.17 -11.58
N ASP A 216 -4.00 15.26 -11.43
CA ASP A 216 -3.11 14.11 -11.33
C ASP A 216 -2.98 13.68 -9.86
N ASP A 217 -3.85 12.77 -9.42
CA ASP A 217 -3.87 12.17 -8.08
C ASP A 217 -3.10 10.85 -8.02
N SER A 218 -2.02 10.71 -8.80
CA SER A 218 -1.23 9.46 -8.82
C SER A 218 -0.63 9.09 -7.45
N ASP A 219 -0.56 10.03 -6.50
CA ASP A 219 -0.12 9.81 -5.13
C ASP A 219 -1.25 9.52 -4.13
N GLY A 220 -2.51 9.58 -4.56
CA GLY A 220 -3.70 9.32 -3.74
C GLY A 220 -4.00 10.37 -2.67
N SER A 221 -3.48 11.59 -2.84
CA SER A 221 -3.70 12.70 -1.90
C SER A 221 -5.17 13.13 -1.82
N ALA A 222 -5.88 13.24 -2.93
CA ALA A 222 -7.30 13.58 -2.93
C ALA A 222 -8.15 12.45 -2.34
N GLY A 223 -7.83 11.19 -2.67
CA GLY A 223 -8.45 10.02 -2.00
C GLY A 223 -8.27 10.05 -0.48
N SER A 224 -7.09 10.44 0.01
CA SER A 224 -6.81 10.57 1.45
C SER A 224 -7.68 11.64 2.13
N ILE A 225 -7.91 12.78 1.47
CA ILE A 225 -8.79 13.85 1.96
C ILE A 225 -10.25 13.38 2.01
N ILE A 226 -10.72 12.70 0.97
CA ILE A 226 -12.09 12.18 0.92
C ILE A 226 -12.31 11.16 2.05
N ASN A 227 -11.37 10.23 2.23
CA ASN A 227 -11.44 9.24 3.32
C ASN A 227 -11.40 9.90 4.71
N TRP A 228 -10.65 11.00 4.88
CA TRP A 228 -10.66 11.75 6.13
C TRP A 228 -12.02 12.41 6.38
N ALA A 229 -12.63 13.04 5.37
CA ALA A 229 -13.96 13.62 5.45
C ALA A 229 -15.04 12.59 5.79
N LEU A 230 -15.02 11.42 5.14
CA LEU A 230 -15.93 10.31 5.44
C LEU A 230 -15.76 9.82 6.88
N ARG A 231 -14.52 9.67 7.36
CA ARG A 231 -14.24 9.26 8.75
C ARG A 231 -14.72 10.26 9.79
N ILE A 232 -14.56 11.57 9.57
CA ILE A 232 -15.12 12.58 10.49
C ILE A 232 -16.66 12.50 10.47
N THR A 233 -17.26 12.36 9.28
CA THR A 233 -18.71 12.23 9.12
C THR A 233 -19.24 11.02 9.89
N GLU A 234 -18.61 9.85 9.74
CA GLU A 234 -18.98 8.62 10.45
C GLU A 234 -18.88 8.78 11.98
N LYS A 235 -17.77 9.36 12.47
CA LYS A 235 -17.58 9.61 13.91
C LYS A 235 -18.61 10.59 14.46
N ALA A 236 -18.90 11.65 13.72
CA ALA A 236 -19.91 12.64 14.08
C ALA A 236 -21.31 12.03 14.15
N VAL A 237 -21.68 11.18 13.16
CA VAL A 237 -22.93 10.43 13.16
C VAL A 237 -23.01 9.48 14.36
N SER A 238 -21.96 8.72 14.61
CA SER A 238 -21.89 7.79 15.75
C SER A 238 -22.04 8.50 17.10
N ALA A 239 -21.45 9.69 17.25
CA ALA A 239 -21.61 10.51 18.45
C ALA A 239 -23.00 11.16 18.53
N SER A 240 -23.62 11.49 17.38
CA SER A 240 -24.92 12.16 17.32
C SER A 240 -26.09 11.33 17.87
N GLU A 241 -26.00 10.00 17.83
CA GLU A 241 -27.02 9.10 18.39
C GLU A 241 -27.30 9.38 19.86
N LYS A 242 -26.27 9.79 20.62
CA LYS A 242 -26.37 10.10 22.06
C LYS A 242 -26.56 11.58 22.34
N LEU A 243 -26.07 12.45 21.47
CA LEU A 243 -25.91 13.88 21.73
C LEU A 243 -26.98 14.76 21.08
N LEU A 244 -27.56 14.33 19.95
CA LEU A 244 -28.48 15.15 19.18
C LEU A 244 -29.94 14.69 19.34
N PRO A 245 -30.91 15.63 19.40
CA PRO A 245 -32.32 15.32 19.26
C PRO A 245 -32.63 14.66 17.91
N GLU A 246 -33.66 13.83 17.85
CA GLU A 246 -34.12 13.12 16.65
C GLU A 246 -34.29 14.04 15.42
N LYS A 247 -34.80 15.26 15.63
CA LYS A 247 -34.96 16.26 14.56
C LYS A 247 -33.62 16.62 13.90
N GLU A 248 -32.54 16.75 14.67
CA GLU A 248 -31.22 17.09 14.13
C GLU A 248 -30.54 15.86 13.52
N GLN A 249 -30.74 14.67 14.08
CA GLN A 249 -30.32 13.40 13.47
C GLN A 249 -30.94 13.23 12.07
N LYS A 250 -32.24 13.52 11.92
CA LYS A 250 -32.94 13.49 10.64
C LYS A 250 -32.34 14.46 9.62
N LYS A 251 -31.98 15.69 10.03
CA LYS A 251 -31.31 16.65 9.13
C LYS A 251 -29.95 16.13 8.69
N LEU A 252 -29.20 15.50 9.59
CA LEU A 252 -27.89 14.93 9.28
C LEU A 252 -28.01 13.77 8.28
N PHE A 253 -28.93 12.83 8.52
CA PHE A 253 -29.27 11.78 7.55
C PHE A 253 -29.63 12.36 6.17
N GLU A 254 -30.51 13.37 6.13
CA GLU A 254 -30.92 13.99 4.87
C GLU A 254 -29.77 14.68 4.15
N ALA A 255 -28.83 15.28 4.88
CA ALA A 255 -27.62 15.87 4.30
C ALA A 255 -26.71 14.82 3.66
N ILE A 256 -26.45 13.70 4.36
CA ILE A 256 -25.59 12.61 3.87
C ILE A 256 -26.23 11.91 2.67
N LEU A 257 -27.53 11.59 2.77
CA LEU A 257 -28.28 10.96 1.68
C LEU A 257 -28.35 11.85 0.43
N LYS A 258 -28.52 13.17 0.61
CA LYS A 258 -28.50 14.12 -0.51
C LYS A 258 -27.12 14.24 -1.13
N GLU A 259 -26.06 14.15 -0.33
CA GLU A 259 -24.69 14.14 -0.83
C GLU A 259 -24.45 12.91 -1.72
N SER A 260 -24.79 11.71 -1.24
CA SER A 260 -24.55 10.45 -1.98
C SER A 260 -25.29 10.36 -3.32
N GLN A 261 -26.41 11.09 -3.45
CA GLN A 261 -27.21 11.18 -4.68
C GLN A 261 -26.61 12.05 -5.78
N LYS A 262 -25.52 12.77 -5.54
CA LYS A 262 -24.91 13.63 -6.57
C LYS A 262 -24.27 12.80 -7.68
N ALA A 263 -24.41 13.28 -8.91
CA ALA A 263 -23.81 12.66 -10.10
C ALA A 263 -22.27 12.64 -10.10
N VAL A 264 -21.63 13.46 -9.25
CA VAL A 264 -20.16 13.48 -9.12
C VAL A 264 -19.59 12.12 -8.67
N TYR A 265 -20.41 11.29 -8.04
CA TYR A 265 -20.04 9.95 -7.56
C TYR A 265 -20.34 8.83 -8.57
N ASP A 266 -20.90 9.11 -9.75
CA ASP A 266 -21.26 8.05 -10.71
C ASP A 266 -20.02 7.31 -11.22
N ASP A 267 -18.91 8.02 -11.44
CA ASP A 267 -17.61 7.43 -11.80
C ASP A 267 -16.77 7.01 -10.56
N TRP A 268 -17.28 7.28 -9.35
CA TRP A 268 -16.59 7.10 -8.07
C TRP A 268 -17.54 6.48 -7.03
N SER A 269 -18.13 5.33 -7.38
CA SER A 269 -19.25 4.77 -6.65
C SER A 269 -18.90 4.31 -5.22
N ASP A 270 -17.64 3.98 -4.96
CA ASP A 270 -17.12 3.61 -3.63
C ASP A 270 -17.52 4.63 -2.56
N TRP A 271 -17.23 5.90 -2.80
CA TRP A 271 -17.55 6.97 -1.84
C TRP A 271 -19.04 7.24 -1.71
N ARG A 272 -19.85 6.94 -2.75
CA ARG A 272 -21.31 6.93 -2.63
C ARG A 272 -21.75 5.84 -1.67
N TYR A 273 -21.20 4.64 -1.80
CA TYR A 273 -21.55 3.52 -0.91
C TYR A 273 -21.08 3.77 0.52
N ASP A 274 -19.93 4.40 0.74
CA ASP A 274 -19.50 4.83 2.08
C ASP A 274 -20.50 5.79 2.73
N LEU A 275 -20.98 6.80 1.99
CA LEU A 275 -22.00 7.72 2.49
C LEU A 275 -23.32 7.01 2.82
N LEU A 276 -23.76 6.10 1.96
CA LEU A 276 -24.99 5.31 2.19
C LEU A 276 -24.82 4.34 3.37
N ARG A 277 -23.62 3.80 3.58
CA ARG A 277 -23.27 2.98 4.72
C ARG A 277 -23.32 3.78 6.01
N ILE A 278 -22.81 5.02 6.03
CA ILE A 278 -22.97 5.91 7.20
C ILE A 278 -24.47 6.13 7.54
N CYS A 279 -25.34 6.22 6.53
CA CYS A 279 -26.78 6.36 6.74
C CYS A 279 -27.42 5.15 7.46
N THR A 280 -26.81 3.96 7.43
CA THR A 280 -27.38 2.76 8.10
C THR A 280 -27.48 2.95 9.61
N ARG A 281 -26.66 3.82 10.19
CA ARG A 281 -26.71 4.21 11.61
C ARG A 281 -28.08 4.76 12.01
N PHE A 282 -28.81 5.37 11.09
CA PHE A 282 -30.15 5.91 11.35
C PHE A 282 -31.28 4.90 11.08
N SER A 283 -30.99 3.64 10.77
CA SER A 283 -31.99 2.65 10.34
C SER A 283 -32.97 2.21 11.43
N TYR A 284 -32.68 2.50 12.70
CA TYR A 284 -33.64 2.29 13.79
C TYR A 284 -34.85 3.24 13.67
N HIS A 285 -34.71 4.37 12.97
CA HIS A 285 -35.82 5.23 12.58
C HIS A 285 -36.50 4.69 11.33
N HIS A 286 -37.67 4.08 11.48
CA HIS A 286 -38.41 3.43 10.38
C HIS A 286 -38.62 4.32 9.15
N GLU A 287 -38.92 5.62 9.34
CA GLU A 287 -39.06 6.59 8.24
C GLU A 287 -37.76 6.81 7.47
N LEU A 288 -36.61 6.89 8.16
CA LEU A 288 -35.31 7.12 7.53
C LEU A 288 -34.79 5.85 6.85
N ARG A 289 -34.98 4.70 7.51
CA ARG A 289 -34.72 3.38 6.93
C ARG A 289 -35.40 3.20 5.59
N LYS A 290 -36.71 3.47 5.50
CA LYS A 290 -37.47 3.37 4.23
C LYS A 290 -36.92 4.28 3.13
N LYS A 291 -36.45 5.48 3.47
CA LYS A 291 -35.80 6.38 2.50
C LYS A 291 -34.49 5.79 1.99
N LEU A 292 -33.69 5.20 2.88
CA LEU A 292 -32.41 4.57 2.52
C LEU A 292 -32.65 3.33 1.64
N GLU A 293 -33.54 2.42 2.05
CA GLU A 293 -33.91 1.22 1.29
C GLU A 293 -34.38 1.56 -0.11
N LYS A 294 -35.29 2.54 -0.24
CA LYS A 294 -35.74 3.03 -1.55
C LYS A 294 -34.58 3.54 -2.41
N GLN A 295 -33.61 4.22 -1.82
CA GLN A 295 -32.44 4.69 -2.56
C GLN A 295 -31.54 3.54 -3.01
N LEU A 296 -31.36 2.51 -2.20
CA LEU A 296 -30.62 1.31 -2.53
C LEU A 296 -31.30 0.54 -3.68
N ASP A 297 -32.61 0.38 -3.63
CA ASP A 297 -33.38 -0.28 -4.69
C ASP A 297 -33.28 0.49 -6.02
N ASN A 298 -33.38 1.83 -5.98
CA ASN A 298 -33.17 2.66 -7.17
C ASN A 298 -31.78 2.47 -7.79
N LEU A 299 -30.74 2.24 -6.98
CA LEU A 299 -29.38 2.00 -7.48
C LEU A 299 -29.26 0.62 -8.13
N LEU A 300 -29.89 -0.42 -7.55
CA LEU A 300 -29.95 -1.75 -8.15
C LEU A 300 -30.64 -1.70 -9.52
N GLU A 301 -31.79 -1.02 -9.63
CA GLU A 301 -32.52 -0.88 -10.89
C GLU A 301 -31.70 -0.17 -11.98
N LYS A 302 -30.96 0.88 -11.61
CA LYS A 302 -30.10 1.62 -12.55
C LYS A 302 -28.85 0.85 -12.98
N SER A 303 -28.31 0.00 -12.10
CA SER A 303 -27.05 -0.70 -12.34
C SER A 303 -27.13 -1.75 -13.46
N GLY A 304 -28.33 -2.24 -13.81
CA GLY A 304 -28.57 -3.48 -14.58
C GLY A 304 -27.90 -3.63 -15.95
N THR A 305 -27.23 -2.60 -16.48
CA THR A 305 -26.49 -2.65 -17.76
C THR A 305 -25.09 -2.02 -17.70
N SER A 306 -24.63 -1.56 -16.52
CA SER A 306 -23.33 -0.90 -16.35
C SER A 306 -22.16 -1.90 -16.35
N TRP A 307 -20.97 -1.46 -16.79
CA TRP A 307 -19.72 -2.23 -16.64
C TRP A 307 -19.41 -2.56 -15.16
N ASN A 308 -19.92 -1.73 -14.23
CA ASN A 308 -19.79 -1.91 -12.78
C ASN A 308 -21.00 -2.62 -12.12
N ALA A 309 -21.95 -3.15 -12.89
CA ALA A 309 -23.21 -3.70 -12.35
C ALA A 309 -23.01 -4.74 -11.22
N LYS A 310 -22.05 -5.67 -11.39
CA LYS A 310 -21.74 -6.67 -10.35
C LYS A 310 -21.19 -6.05 -9.08
N TYR A 311 -20.36 -5.01 -9.21
CA TYR A 311 -19.78 -4.29 -8.08
C TYR A 311 -20.86 -3.51 -7.33
N ASP A 312 -21.68 -2.76 -8.05
CA ASP A 312 -22.78 -1.97 -7.50
C ASP A 312 -23.80 -2.86 -6.79
N GLN A 313 -24.18 -3.99 -7.42
CA GLN A 313 -25.07 -4.97 -6.81
C GLN A 313 -24.50 -5.51 -5.50
N LYS A 314 -23.21 -5.87 -5.49
CA LYS A 314 -22.52 -6.36 -4.29
C LYS A 314 -22.53 -5.31 -3.17
N GLU A 315 -22.13 -4.07 -3.43
CA GLU A 315 -22.09 -3.01 -2.41
C GLU A 315 -23.48 -2.68 -1.86
N VAL A 316 -24.48 -2.54 -2.74
CA VAL A 316 -25.85 -2.29 -2.28
C VAL A 316 -26.36 -3.43 -1.39
N LYS A 317 -26.13 -4.69 -1.80
CA LYS A 317 -26.56 -5.85 -1.01
C LYS A 317 -25.85 -5.90 0.35
N LEU A 318 -24.57 -5.54 0.42
CA LEU A 318 -23.85 -5.45 1.69
C LEU A 318 -24.46 -4.38 2.62
N ILE A 319 -24.86 -3.24 2.09
CA ILE A 319 -25.56 -2.20 2.88
C ILE A 319 -26.94 -2.70 3.34
N GLN A 320 -27.70 -3.38 2.48
CA GLN A 320 -28.98 -4.00 2.87
C GLN A 320 -28.79 -5.01 4.00
N LEU A 321 -27.72 -5.82 3.95
CA LEU A 321 -27.39 -6.76 5.02
C LEU A 321 -27.14 -6.03 6.36
N GLU A 322 -26.38 -4.94 6.38
CA GLU A 322 -26.13 -4.17 7.61
C GLU A 322 -27.43 -3.62 8.23
N ILE A 323 -28.38 -3.19 7.40
CA ILE A 323 -29.70 -2.75 7.85
C ILE A 323 -30.46 -3.91 8.50
N ILE A 324 -30.47 -5.09 7.86
CA ILE A 324 -31.15 -6.29 8.38
C ILE A 324 -30.51 -6.75 9.70
N GLU A 325 -29.18 -6.81 9.77
CA GLU A 325 -28.44 -7.16 10.99
C GLU A 325 -28.80 -6.24 12.17
N THR A 326 -28.97 -4.94 11.89
CA THR A 326 -29.29 -3.94 12.90
C THR A 326 -30.76 -3.96 13.33
N CYS A 327 -31.68 -4.16 12.39
CA CYS A 327 -33.11 -3.90 12.61
C CYS A 327 -33.99 -5.16 12.68
N GLU A 328 -33.57 -6.28 12.12
CA GLU A 328 -34.35 -7.52 12.02
C GLU A 328 -33.70 -8.69 12.76
N GLY A 329 -32.39 -8.61 12.98
CA GLY A 329 -31.63 -9.57 13.77
C GLY A 329 -30.90 -10.62 12.93
N LEU A 330 -30.15 -11.47 13.62
CA LEU A 330 -29.18 -12.38 13.00
C LEU A 330 -29.82 -13.50 12.16
N ASP A 331 -31.05 -13.92 12.48
CA ASP A 331 -31.73 -14.99 11.74
C ASP A 331 -32.17 -14.52 10.34
N GLU A 332 -32.75 -13.32 10.22
CA GLU A 332 -33.10 -12.73 8.92
C GLU A 332 -31.84 -12.35 8.14
N ALA A 333 -30.81 -11.84 8.81
CA ALA A 333 -29.51 -11.58 8.18
C ALA A 333 -28.90 -12.86 7.59
N ARG A 334 -28.97 -13.98 8.32
CA ARG A 334 -28.52 -15.29 7.83
C ARG A 334 -29.31 -15.71 6.59
N LYS A 335 -30.64 -15.63 6.60
CA LYS A 335 -31.47 -15.96 5.42
C LYS A 335 -31.06 -15.12 4.21
N PHE A 336 -30.94 -13.80 4.40
CA PHE A 336 -30.52 -12.88 3.35
C PHE A 336 -29.13 -13.23 2.81
N ILE A 337 -28.19 -13.63 3.68
CA ILE A 337 -26.87 -14.09 3.23
C ILE A 337 -26.98 -15.29 2.30
N TYR A 338 -27.78 -16.29 2.67
CA TYR A 338 -27.97 -17.50 1.89
C TYR A 338 -28.64 -17.26 0.54
N GLU A 339 -29.64 -16.38 0.50
CA GLU A 339 -30.34 -15.99 -0.72
C GLU A 339 -29.44 -15.28 -1.75
N ASN A 340 -28.33 -14.68 -1.30
CA ASN A 340 -27.42 -13.89 -2.14
C ASN A 340 -26.05 -14.55 -2.35
N THR A 341 -25.91 -15.86 -2.11
CA THR A 341 -24.64 -16.61 -2.27
C THR A 341 -24.09 -16.64 -3.71
N ASN A 342 -24.87 -16.21 -4.70
CA ASN A 342 -24.38 -15.96 -6.06
C ASN A 342 -23.39 -14.78 -6.12
N ILE A 343 -23.33 -13.94 -5.09
CA ILE A 343 -22.33 -12.89 -4.90
C ILE A 343 -21.22 -13.47 -4.01
N SER A 344 -19.97 -13.42 -4.47
CA SER A 344 -18.82 -14.04 -3.79
C SER A 344 -18.68 -13.63 -2.32
N GLU A 345 -18.83 -12.33 -1.99
CA GLU A 345 -18.75 -11.84 -0.60
C GLU A 345 -19.83 -12.46 0.32
N PHE A 346 -21.02 -12.71 -0.20
CA PHE A 346 -22.09 -13.38 0.54
C PHE A 346 -21.81 -14.86 0.71
N ARG A 347 -21.21 -15.51 -0.29
CA ARG A 347 -20.72 -16.89 -0.15
C ARG A 347 -19.64 -17.00 0.93
N LYS A 348 -18.70 -16.06 1.01
CA LYS A 348 -17.69 -16.01 2.10
C LYS A 348 -18.36 -15.88 3.45
N LYS A 349 -19.33 -14.98 3.59
CA LYS A 349 -20.11 -14.82 4.83
C LYS A 349 -20.85 -16.11 5.19
N ALA A 350 -21.50 -16.77 4.25
CA ALA A 350 -22.17 -18.05 4.46
C ALA A 350 -21.17 -19.12 4.93
N ILE A 351 -20.03 -19.27 4.25
CA ILE A 351 -18.96 -20.20 4.64
C ILE A 351 -18.46 -19.92 6.06
N ALA A 352 -18.19 -18.65 6.40
CA ALA A 352 -17.72 -18.27 7.72
C ALA A 352 -18.73 -18.63 8.82
N VAL A 353 -20.02 -18.43 8.54
CA VAL A 353 -21.11 -18.80 9.45
C VAL A 353 -21.15 -20.32 9.69
N GLU A 354 -21.03 -21.13 8.62
CA GLU A 354 -21.06 -22.59 8.75
C GLU A 354 -19.80 -23.16 9.41
N LEU A 355 -18.64 -22.54 9.17
CA LEU A 355 -17.41 -22.85 9.88
C LEU A 355 -17.56 -22.60 11.40
N GLN A 356 -18.19 -21.49 11.80
CA GLN A 356 -18.42 -21.17 13.21
C GLN A 356 -19.32 -22.18 13.91
N ILE A 357 -20.39 -22.64 13.25
CA ILE A 357 -21.30 -23.65 13.81
C ILE A 357 -20.83 -25.09 13.55
N LYS A 358 -19.66 -25.26 12.91
CA LYS A 358 -19.02 -26.54 12.59
C LYS A 358 -19.80 -27.44 11.63
N ASP A 359 -20.65 -26.86 10.78
CA ASP A 359 -21.29 -27.59 9.67
C ASP A 359 -20.36 -27.63 8.45
N TYR A 360 -19.32 -28.46 8.55
CA TYR A 360 -18.32 -28.57 7.48
C TYR A 360 -18.90 -29.18 6.20
N LYS A 361 -19.99 -29.96 6.28
CA LYS A 361 -20.68 -30.49 5.10
C LYS A 361 -21.31 -29.35 4.30
N LYS A 362 -21.94 -28.39 4.98
CA LYS A 362 -22.50 -27.21 4.32
C LYS A 362 -21.42 -26.32 3.74
N VAL A 363 -20.27 -26.16 4.41
CA VAL A 363 -19.10 -25.46 3.85
C VAL A 363 -18.67 -26.09 2.53
N ILE A 364 -18.50 -27.42 2.49
CA ILE A 364 -18.12 -28.16 1.27
C ILE A 364 -19.14 -27.91 0.16
N GLN A 365 -20.44 -27.98 0.46
CA GLN A 365 -21.50 -27.69 -0.52
C GLN A 365 -21.36 -26.27 -1.09
N LEU A 366 -21.23 -25.27 -0.23
CA LEU A 366 -21.09 -23.86 -0.63
C LEU A 366 -19.84 -23.64 -1.50
N CYS A 367 -18.73 -24.31 -1.20
CA CYS A 367 -17.51 -24.20 -2.00
C CYS A 367 -17.66 -24.84 -3.39
N ILE A 368 -18.25 -26.05 -3.47
CA ILE A 368 -18.50 -26.73 -4.76
C ILE A 368 -19.42 -25.89 -5.66
N GLU A 369 -20.51 -25.35 -5.09
CA GLU A 369 -21.40 -24.45 -5.82
C GLU A 369 -20.67 -23.17 -6.26
N GLY A 370 -19.79 -22.62 -5.41
CA GLY A 370 -18.96 -21.46 -5.71
C GLY A 370 -18.00 -21.70 -6.87
N GLU A 371 -17.29 -22.84 -6.87
CA GLU A 371 -16.40 -23.25 -7.96
C GLU A 371 -17.15 -23.34 -9.30
N ALA A 372 -18.41 -23.78 -9.29
CA ALA A 372 -19.24 -23.84 -10.49
C ALA A 372 -19.73 -22.45 -10.97
N VAL A 373 -20.15 -21.59 -10.05
CA VAL A 373 -20.62 -20.23 -10.36
C VAL A 373 -19.47 -19.33 -10.84
N ASP A 374 -18.32 -19.41 -10.19
CA ASP A 374 -17.17 -18.53 -10.42
C ASP A 374 -16.09 -19.13 -11.32
N LYS A 375 -16.42 -20.16 -12.11
CA LYS A 375 -15.48 -20.92 -12.96
C LYS A 375 -14.53 -20.08 -13.83
N ASP A 376 -14.96 -18.88 -14.23
CA ASP A 376 -14.18 -17.96 -15.07
C ASP A 376 -13.20 -17.09 -14.27
N TYR A 377 -13.31 -17.09 -12.94
CA TYR A 377 -12.50 -16.32 -12.00
C TYR A 377 -11.55 -17.23 -11.22
N ARG A 378 -10.39 -17.54 -11.80
CA ARG A 378 -9.40 -18.47 -11.21
C ARG A 378 -9.07 -18.20 -9.74
N GLY A 379 -8.95 -16.92 -9.35
CA GLY A 379 -8.67 -16.54 -7.97
C GLY A 379 -9.79 -16.92 -6.99
N LEU A 380 -11.06 -16.76 -7.39
CA LEU A 380 -12.21 -17.15 -6.57
C LEU A 380 -12.33 -18.68 -6.49
N VAL A 381 -12.18 -19.38 -7.63
CA VAL A 381 -12.16 -20.84 -7.66
C VAL A 381 -11.10 -21.40 -6.72
N HIS A 382 -9.90 -20.80 -6.74
CA HIS A 382 -8.83 -21.19 -5.84
C HIS A 382 -9.21 -20.98 -4.37
N GLU A 383 -9.75 -19.80 -4.01
CA GLU A 383 -10.21 -19.49 -2.65
C GLU A 383 -11.28 -20.49 -2.16
N TRP A 384 -12.23 -20.87 -3.02
CA TRP A 384 -13.22 -21.90 -2.70
C TRP A 384 -12.61 -23.27 -2.45
N LYS A 385 -11.61 -23.67 -3.25
CA LYS A 385 -10.87 -24.91 -3.01
C LYS A 385 -10.13 -24.89 -1.66
N GLU A 386 -9.57 -23.76 -1.25
CA GLU A 386 -8.92 -23.64 0.05
C GLU A 386 -9.90 -23.82 1.22
N TYR A 387 -11.06 -23.15 1.18
CA TYR A 387 -12.11 -23.37 2.18
C TYR A 387 -12.63 -24.80 2.20
N ARG A 388 -12.79 -25.42 1.02
CA ARG A 388 -13.20 -26.83 0.91
C ARG A 388 -12.16 -27.76 1.51
N TYR A 389 -10.87 -27.51 1.25
CA TYR A 389 -9.79 -28.29 1.84
C TYR A 389 -9.79 -28.19 3.36
N GLN A 390 -9.90 -26.96 3.90
CA GLN A 390 -10.01 -26.73 5.33
C GLN A 390 -11.21 -27.49 5.94
N ALA A 391 -12.36 -27.49 5.25
CA ALA A 391 -13.53 -28.23 5.70
C ALA A 391 -13.29 -29.76 5.71
N TYR A 392 -12.55 -30.30 4.74
CA TYR A 392 -12.14 -31.70 4.76
C TYR A 392 -11.21 -32.03 5.93
N GLU A 393 -10.26 -31.14 6.26
CA GLU A 393 -9.41 -31.30 7.46
C GLU A 393 -10.25 -31.36 8.74
N LEU A 394 -11.17 -30.42 8.89
CA LEU A 394 -12.02 -30.32 10.09
C LEU A 394 -13.03 -31.46 10.21
N LEU A 395 -13.45 -32.05 9.09
CA LEU A 395 -14.34 -33.22 9.05
C LEU A 395 -13.57 -34.54 9.25
N GLY A 396 -12.25 -34.54 9.10
CA GLY A 396 -11.45 -35.77 9.04
C GLY A 396 -11.65 -36.56 7.73
N ASP A 397 -12.08 -35.90 6.65
CA ASP A 397 -12.24 -36.53 5.33
C ASP A 397 -10.88 -36.66 4.64
N ILE A 398 -10.19 -37.76 4.94
CA ILE A 398 -8.85 -38.06 4.42
C ILE A 398 -8.85 -38.19 2.89
N GLU A 399 -9.86 -38.83 2.31
CA GLU A 399 -9.95 -39.03 0.86
C GLU A 399 -10.22 -37.71 0.12
N GLY A 400 -11.08 -36.85 0.70
CA GLY A 400 -11.29 -35.48 0.23
C GLY A 400 -10.00 -34.65 0.23
N GLN A 401 -9.25 -34.70 1.34
CA GLN A 401 -7.95 -34.02 1.45
C GLN A 401 -6.92 -34.56 0.45
N ARG A 402 -6.81 -35.88 0.29
CA ARG A 402 -5.88 -36.50 -0.66
C ARG A 402 -6.15 -36.04 -2.09
N ARG A 403 -7.41 -36.11 -2.53
CA ARG A 403 -7.82 -35.73 -3.89
C ARG A 403 -7.60 -34.25 -4.15
N LEU A 404 -8.12 -33.37 -3.29
CA LEU A 404 -8.05 -31.92 -3.50
C LEU A 404 -6.65 -31.36 -3.25
N GLY A 405 -5.92 -31.90 -2.26
CA GLY A 405 -4.54 -31.51 -1.98
C GLY A 405 -3.62 -31.84 -3.14
N ARG A 406 -3.84 -32.99 -3.80
CA ARG A 406 -3.12 -33.32 -5.02
C ARG A 406 -3.46 -32.34 -6.13
N GLU A 407 -4.73 -32.07 -6.38
CA GLU A 407 -5.13 -31.08 -7.39
C GLU A 407 -4.44 -29.72 -7.18
N LEU A 408 -4.47 -29.20 -5.95
CA LEU A 408 -3.85 -27.91 -5.60
C LEU A 408 -2.31 -27.95 -5.70
N LEU A 409 -1.67 -29.06 -5.31
CA LEU A 409 -0.23 -29.24 -5.51
C LEU A 409 0.15 -29.10 -7.00
N PHE A 410 -0.66 -29.68 -7.89
CA PHE A 410 -0.46 -29.59 -9.33
C PHE A 410 -0.82 -28.23 -9.92
N GLU A 411 -1.57 -27.39 -9.20
CA GLU A 411 -1.72 -25.95 -9.45
C GLU A 411 -0.54 -25.10 -8.93
N ASN A 412 0.57 -25.74 -8.55
CA ASN A 412 1.81 -25.14 -8.03
C ASN A 412 1.75 -24.66 -6.56
N GLU A 413 0.77 -25.12 -5.77
CA GLU A 413 0.71 -24.84 -4.32
C GLU A 413 1.53 -25.87 -3.52
N PHE A 414 2.83 -25.65 -3.41
CA PHE A 414 3.75 -26.58 -2.72
C PHE A 414 3.35 -26.93 -1.28
N LYS A 415 2.64 -26.04 -0.56
CA LYS A 415 2.18 -26.28 0.81
C LYS A 415 1.35 -27.57 0.97
N TYR A 416 0.63 -28.00 -0.08
CA TYR A 416 -0.17 -29.23 -0.03
C TYR A 416 0.68 -30.50 -0.13
N PHE A 417 1.94 -30.42 -0.56
CA PHE A 417 2.84 -31.58 -0.57
C PHE A 417 3.05 -32.14 0.83
N GLN A 418 3.36 -31.26 1.80
CA GLN A 418 3.56 -31.67 3.19
C GLN A 418 2.28 -32.24 3.80
N LYS A 419 1.13 -31.59 3.53
CA LYS A 419 -0.17 -32.09 3.99
C LYS A 419 -0.48 -33.47 3.42
N LEU A 420 -0.21 -33.70 2.13
CA LEU A 420 -0.37 -35.03 1.52
C LEU A 420 0.51 -36.07 2.20
N LYS A 421 1.79 -35.75 2.44
CA LYS A 421 2.74 -36.67 3.09
C LYS A 421 2.26 -37.14 4.46
N GLU A 422 1.63 -36.26 5.23
CA GLU A 422 1.08 -36.57 6.56
C GLU A 422 -0.17 -37.48 6.52
N LEU A 423 -0.85 -37.54 5.37
CA LEU A 423 -2.07 -38.34 5.19
C LEU A 423 -1.80 -39.77 4.74
N TYR A 424 -0.55 -40.15 4.44
CA TYR A 424 -0.16 -41.50 4.04
C TYR A 424 0.76 -42.13 5.07
N SER A 425 0.64 -43.45 5.24
CA SER A 425 1.67 -44.20 5.96
C SER A 425 3.00 -44.18 5.18
N MET A 426 4.11 -44.45 5.84
CA MET A 426 5.44 -44.44 5.21
C MET A 426 5.51 -45.37 3.97
N GLY A 427 4.91 -46.56 4.03
CA GLY A 427 4.92 -47.50 2.91
C GLY A 427 4.03 -47.07 1.74
N GLU A 428 2.90 -46.43 2.01
CA GLU A 428 2.03 -45.88 0.95
C GLU A 428 2.67 -44.64 0.30
N TRP A 429 3.31 -43.80 1.12
CA TRP A 429 3.91 -42.55 0.68
C TRP A 429 4.99 -42.75 -0.39
N GLU A 430 5.83 -43.79 -0.28
CA GLU A 430 6.84 -44.07 -1.30
C GLU A 430 6.22 -44.28 -2.69
N THR A 431 5.07 -44.96 -2.75
CA THR A 431 4.34 -45.20 -3.99
C THR A 431 3.73 -43.89 -4.50
N VAL A 432 3.05 -43.14 -3.64
CA VAL A 432 2.40 -41.87 -3.98
C VAL A 432 3.41 -40.81 -4.41
N LEU A 433 4.54 -40.70 -3.71
CA LEU A 433 5.62 -39.78 -4.05
C LEU A 433 6.15 -40.07 -5.45
N LYS A 434 6.36 -41.35 -5.76
CA LYS A 434 6.80 -41.77 -7.10
C LYS A 434 5.79 -41.36 -8.17
N GLU A 435 4.50 -41.61 -7.95
CA GLU A 435 3.44 -41.20 -8.88
C GLU A 435 3.41 -39.67 -9.09
N ILE A 436 3.54 -38.89 -8.02
CA ILE A 436 3.57 -37.41 -8.09
C ILE A 436 4.79 -36.94 -8.90
N VAL A 437 5.96 -37.50 -8.63
CA VAL A 437 7.23 -37.14 -9.30
C VAL A 437 7.19 -37.52 -10.78
N ASP A 438 6.68 -38.71 -11.11
CA ASP A 438 6.55 -39.20 -12.48
C ASP A 438 5.55 -38.35 -13.27
N GLU A 439 4.39 -38.00 -12.67
CA GLU A 439 3.40 -37.15 -13.34
C GLU A 439 3.93 -35.73 -13.57
N PHE A 440 4.54 -35.09 -12.58
CA PHE A 440 5.21 -33.79 -12.80
C PHE A 440 6.31 -33.90 -13.87
N GLY A 441 7.14 -34.94 -13.82
CA GLY A 441 8.21 -35.17 -14.79
C GLY A 441 7.69 -35.29 -16.23
N SER A 442 6.48 -35.83 -16.41
CA SER A 442 5.84 -35.99 -17.72
C SER A 442 5.24 -34.69 -18.31
N GLN A 443 5.12 -33.63 -17.51
CA GLN A 443 4.57 -32.36 -17.97
C GLN A 443 5.52 -31.63 -18.92
N LYS A 444 4.95 -30.88 -19.86
CA LYS A 444 5.73 -30.03 -20.77
C LYS A 444 6.50 -28.92 -20.03
N TYR A 445 5.92 -28.40 -18.94
CA TYR A 445 6.50 -27.34 -18.13
C TYR A 445 6.34 -27.73 -16.66
N GLN A 446 7.45 -28.10 -16.01
CA GLN A 446 7.42 -28.46 -14.60
C GLN A 446 7.35 -27.19 -13.73
N PRO A 447 6.37 -27.10 -12.82
CA PRO A 447 6.20 -25.94 -11.95
C PRO A 447 7.25 -25.92 -10.82
N SER A 448 7.39 -24.78 -10.12
CA SER A 448 8.34 -24.65 -9.01
C SER A 448 8.10 -25.63 -7.86
N ALA A 449 6.85 -26.07 -7.67
CA ALA A 449 6.50 -27.09 -6.70
C ALA A 449 7.24 -28.41 -6.98
N TYR A 450 7.41 -28.80 -8.24
CA TYR A 450 8.15 -30.02 -8.60
C TYR A 450 9.58 -29.98 -8.07
N VAL A 451 10.31 -28.89 -8.35
CA VAL A 451 11.70 -28.76 -7.90
C VAL A 451 11.80 -28.74 -6.37
N SER A 452 10.84 -28.09 -5.72
CA SER A 452 10.75 -28.06 -4.26
C SER A 452 10.55 -29.47 -3.66
N ILE A 453 9.75 -30.32 -4.31
CA ILE A 453 9.57 -31.74 -3.94
C ILE A 453 10.89 -32.50 -4.08
N LEU A 454 11.57 -32.36 -5.21
CA LEU A 454 12.83 -33.09 -5.44
C LEU A 454 13.89 -32.75 -4.40
N ILE A 455 13.98 -31.48 -4.01
CA ILE A 455 14.91 -31.01 -2.98
C ILE A 455 14.49 -31.55 -1.61
N GLN A 456 13.21 -31.44 -1.24
CA GLN A 456 12.72 -31.86 0.08
C GLN A 456 12.88 -33.37 0.29
N GLU A 457 12.64 -34.20 -0.73
CA GLU A 457 12.75 -35.66 -0.64
C GLU A 457 14.15 -36.19 -1.03
N GLY A 458 15.11 -35.32 -1.33
CA GLY A 458 16.48 -35.72 -1.67
C GLY A 458 16.59 -36.52 -2.99
N LEU A 459 15.70 -36.27 -3.95
CA LEU A 459 15.65 -36.93 -5.25
C LEU A 459 16.66 -36.29 -6.22
N THR A 460 17.93 -36.42 -5.89
CA THR A 460 19.04 -35.71 -6.57
C THR A 460 19.25 -36.14 -8.02
N ALA A 461 18.96 -37.39 -8.38
CA ALA A 461 19.04 -37.88 -9.77
C ALA A 461 18.00 -37.19 -10.70
N GLN A 462 16.77 -37.03 -10.21
CA GLN A 462 15.71 -36.30 -10.92
C GLN A 462 16.01 -34.81 -10.96
N LEU A 463 16.54 -34.24 -9.88
CA LEU A 463 16.93 -32.82 -9.83
C LEU A 463 18.08 -32.52 -10.83
N LEU A 464 19.02 -33.46 -10.98
CA LEU A 464 20.06 -33.36 -11.99
C LEU A 464 19.47 -33.40 -13.40
N SER A 465 18.58 -34.37 -13.69
CA SER A 465 17.88 -34.46 -14.98
C SER A 465 17.11 -33.16 -15.31
N TYR A 466 16.47 -32.56 -14.32
CA TYR A 466 15.81 -31.26 -14.45
C TYR A 466 16.81 -30.14 -14.81
N CYS A 467 17.95 -30.06 -14.12
CA CYS A 467 19.00 -29.08 -14.42
C CYS A 467 19.61 -29.29 -15.82
N GLN A 468 19.69 -30.54 -16.31
CA GLN A 468 20.16 -30.84 -17.66
C GLN A 468 19.19 -30.35 -18.74
N ALA A 469 17.87 -30.46 -18.50
CA ALA A 469 16.85 -29.88 -19.37
C ALA A 469 16.78 -28.34 -19.29
N HIS A 470 17.10 -27.78 -18.11
CA HIS A 470 17.03 -26.35 -17.82
C HIS A 470 18.35 -25.80 -17.29
N VAL A 471 19.37 -25.80 -18.14
CA VAL A 471 20.79 -25.51 -17.78
C VAL A 471 21.00 -24.26 -16.92
N LEU A 472 20.21 -23.20 -17.11
CA LEU A 472 20.31 -21.95 -16.31
C LEU A 472 20.06 -22.16 -14.80
N THR A 473 19.29 -23.17 -14.44
CA THR A 473 18.86 -23.46 -13.06
C THR A 473 19.99 -24.04 -12.20
N ILE A 474 21.09 -24.49 -12.81
CA ILE A 474 22.25 -25.04 -12.07
C ILE A 474 22.82 -24.04 -11.07
N THR A 475 22.71 -22.74 -11.35
CA THR A 475 23.18 -21.67 -10.46
C THR A 475 22.49 -21.65 -9.10
N GLU A 476 21.24 -22.12 -9.07
CA GLU A 476 20.41 -22.19 -7.89
C GLU A 476 20.52 -23.55 -7.21
N TYR A 477 20.50 -24.63 -7.99
CA TYR A 477 20.36 -25.99 -7.45
C TYR A 477 21.65 -26.78 -7.27
N TYR A 478 22.82 -26.27 -7.70
CA TYR A 478 24.09 -26.95 -7.48
C TYR A 478 24.39 -27.33 -6.01
N PRO A 479 23.97 -26.59 -4.95
CA PRO A 479 24.30 -26.97 -3.58
C PRO A 479 23.72 -28.33 -3.17
N TYR A 480 22.61 -28.74 -3.80
CA TYR A 480 21.95 -30.01 -3.56
C TYR A 480 22.52 -31.17 -4.40
N LEU A 481 23.31 -30.86 -5.44
CA LEU A 481 23.85 -31.84 -6.39
C LEU A 481 25.36 -32.07 -6.25
N ILE A 482 26.10 -31.04 -5.83
CA ILE A 482 27.57 -30.99 -5.92
C ILE A 482 28.28 -32.14 -5.17
N LYS A 483 27.66 -32.66 -4.10
CA LYS A 483 28.23 -33.72 -3.27
C LYS A 483 28.39 -35.02 -4.05
N ASP A 484 27.37 -35.39 -4.81
CA ASP A 484 27.28 -36.70 -5.48
C ASP A 484 27.48 -36.59 -7.01
N TYR A 485 27.34 -35.38 -7.58
CA TYR A 485 27.36 -35.10 -9.02
C TYR A 485 28.31 -33.96 -9.41
N LEU A 486 29.48 -33.87 -8.77
CA LEU A 486 30.45 -32.79 -9.02
C LEU A 486 30.79 -32.63 -10.51
N LYS A 487 30.97 -33.74 -11.22
CA LYS A 487 31.33 -33.72 -12.64
C LYS A 487 30.22 -33.14 -13.50
N GLU A 488 28.99 -33.61 -13.30
CA GLU A 488 27.83 -33.17 -14.06
C GLU A 488 27.47 -31.72 -13.76
N VAL A 489 27.59 -31.30 -12.50
CA VAL A 489 27.44 -29.90 -12.10
C VAL A 489 28.49 -29.02 -12.79
N ASN A 490 29.75 -29.46 -12.83
CA ASN A 490 30.81 -28.75 -13.52
C ASN A 490 30.50 -28.59 -15.02
N ASP A 491 30.06 -29.67 -15.68
CA ASP A 491 29.73 -29.66 -17.11
C ASP A 491 28.55 -28.73 -17.43
N LEU A 492 27.51 -28.73 -16.57
CA LEU A 492 26.35 -27.84 -16.71
C LEU A 492 26.73 -26.36 -16.52
N PHE A 493 27.58 -26.04 -15.55
CA PHE A 493 28.09 -24.67 -15.40
C PHE A 493 28.88 -24.22 -16.63
N ILE A 494 29.77 -25.08 -17.15
CA ILE A 494 30.54 -24.79 -18.36
C ILE A 494 29.60 -24.55 -19.55
N GLN A 495 28.59 -25.38 -19.73
CA GLN A 495 27.58 -25.22 -20.78
C GLN A 495 26.84 -23.87 -20.64
N TYR A 496 26.36 -23.55 -19.42
CA TYR A 496 25.60 -22.31 -19.18
C TYR A 496 26.46 -21.05 -19.41
N ILE A 497 27.71 -21.09 -18.94
CA ILE A 497 28.64 -19.97 -19.08
C ILE A 497 28.97 -19.74 -20.56
N ASN A 498 29.23 -20.80 -21.32
CA ASN A 498 29.51 -20.68 -22.75
C ASN A 498 28.31 -20.12 -23.52
N GLN A 499 27.09 -20.62 -23.26
CA GLN A 499 25.88 -20.07 -23.88
C GLN A 499 25.71 -18.58 -23.56
N SER A 500 25.84 -18.22 -22.28
CA SER A 500 25.72 -16.83 -21.83
C SER A 500 26.80 -15.92 -22.42
N ALA A 501 28.03 -16.44 -22.60
CA ALA A 501 29.14 -15.72 -23.20
C ALA A 501 28.94 -15.50 -24.71
N ASP A 502 28.44 -16.50 -25.43
CA ASP A 502 28.16 -16.42 -26.87
C ASP A 502 27.08 -15.36 -27.15
N GLU A 503 25.99 -15.35 -26.36
CA GLU A 503 24.85 -14.41 -26.47
C GLU A 503 25.16 -12.98 -25.96
N ALA A 504 26.27 -12.78 -25.25
CA ALA A 504 26.62 -11.49 -24.68
C ALA A 504 27.15 -10.51 -25.73
N THR A 505 26.41 -9.41 -25.91
CA THR A 505 26.66 -8.36 -26.91
C THR A 505 27.13 -7.03 -26.34
N ASP A 506 27.04 -6.85 -25.02
CA ASP A 506 27.32 -5.58 -24.35
C ASP A 506 27.97 -5.78 -22.97
N ARG A 507 28.54 -4.71 -22.41
CA ARG A 507 29.23 -4.76 -21.10
C ARG A 507 28.32 -5.18 -19.95
N LYS A 508 27.01 -4.89 -20.00
CA LYS A 508 26.07 -5.33 -18.94
C LYS A 508 25.93 -6.85 -18.97
N LYS A 509 25.82 -7.46 -20.16
CA LYS A 509 25.80 -8.92 -20.33
C LYS A 509 27.14 -9.56 -19.97
N TYR A 510 28.28 -8.98 -20.36
CA TYR A 510 29.61 -9.48 -19.95
C TYR A 510 29.78 -9.54 -18.43
N ARG A 511 29.30 -8.51 -17.71
CA ARG A 511 29.31 -8.52 -16.24
C ARG A 511 28.43 -9.64 -15.66
N LYS A 512 27.29 -9.96 -16.28
CA LYS A 512 26.47 -11.11 -15.87
C LYS A 512 27.23 -12.43 -16.02
N VAL A 513 27.94 -12.63 -17.14
CA VAL A 513 28.80 -13.81 -17.35
C VAL A 513 29.89 -13.88 -16.28
N CYS A 514 30.53 -12.76 -15.94
CA CYS A 514 31.54 -12.72 -14.88
C CYS A 514 30.96 -13.06 -13.50
N THR A 515 29.74 -12.63 -13.19
CA THR A 515 29.03 -13.04 -11.97
C THR A 515 28.78 -14.55 -11.96
N LEU A 516 28.37 -15.12 -13.10
CA LEU A 516 28.16 -16.56 -13.24
C LEU A 516 29.46 -17.36 -13.02
N ILE A 517 30.58 -16.91 -13.57
CA ILE A 517 31.91 -17.51 -13.35
C ILE A 517 32.31 -17.45 -11.87
N LYS A 518 31.98 -16.37 -11.14
CA LYS A 518 32.23 -16.30 -9.68
C LYS A 518 31.43 -17.36 -8.92
N THR A 519 30.17 -17.59 -9.29
CA THR A 519 29.35 -18.68 -8.73
C THR A 519 29.97 -20.04 -9.05
N TYR A 520 30.38 -20.26 -10.29
CA TYR A 520 31.06 -21.50 -10.70
C TYR A 520 32.37 -21.73 -9.94
N LYS A 521 33.20 -20.70 -9.74
CA LYS A 521 34.43 -20.77 -8.93
C LYS A 521 34.13 -21.19 -7.49
N LYS A 522 33.03 -20.72 -6.91
CA LYS A 522 32.58 -21.13 -5.57
C LYS A 522 32.11 -22.59 -5.54
N ALA A 523 31.43 -23.04 -6.60
CA ALA A 523 30.85 -24.38 -6.68
C ALA A 523 31.89 -25.47 -6.99
N CYS A 524 32.68 -25.29 -8.05
CA CYS A 524 33.59 -26.29 -8.60
C CYS A 524 35.07 -26.02 -8.29
N GLY A 525 35.37 -24.94 -7.55
CA GLY A 525 36.72 -24.62 -7.13
C GLY A 525 37.54 -23.83 -8.16
N THR A 526 38.74 -23.44 -7.72
CA THR A 526 39.57 -22.48 -8.45
C THR A 526 40.17 -23.08 -9.72
N ILE A 527 40.67 -24.31 -9.69
CA ILE A 527 41.35 -24.96 -10.82
C ILE A 527 40.44 -24.99 -12.06
N HIS A 528 39.22 -25.53 -11.88
CA HIS A 528 38.20 -25.60 -12.93
C HIS A 528 37.83 -24.21 -13.47
N SER A 529 37.68 -23.20 -12.60
CA SER A 529 37.39 -21.83 -13.03
C SER A 529 38.52 -21.18 -13.85
N HIS A 530 39.78 -21.43 -13.53
CA HIS A 530 40.91 -20.88 -14.29
C HIS A 530 41.02 -21.48 -15.68
N GLN A 531 40.76 -22.78 -15.82
CA GLN A 531 40.70 -23.46 -17.11
C GLN A 531 39.59 -22.84 -17.98
N LEU A 532 38.37 -22.72 -17.46
CA LEU A 532 37.26 -22.12 -18.20
C LEU A 532 37.52 -20.65 -18.61
N ILE A 533 38.10 -19.83 -17.73
CA ILE A 533 38.46 -18.44 -18.06
C ILE A 533 39.48 -18.40 -19.20
N THR A 534 40.44 -19.34 -19.20
CA THR A 534 41.45 -19.44 -20.27
C THR A 534 40.79 -19.79 -21.61
N ASP A 535 39.90 -20.78 -21.61
CA ASP A 535 39.15 -21.19 -22.81
C ASP A 535 38.26 -20.07 -23.36
N LEU A 536 37.58 -19.32 -22.48
CA LEU A 536 36.75 -18.18 -22.87
C LEU A 536 37.57 -17.04 -23.47
N ARG A 537 38.78 -16.77 -22.94
CA ARG A 537 39.69 -15.75 -23.49
C ARG A 537 40.12 -16.10 -24.91
N GLU A 538 40.47 -17.36 -25.15
CA GLU A 538 40.84 -17.85 -26.49
C GLU A 538 39.66 -17.81 -27.47
N ARG A 539 38.49 -18.32 -27.06
CA ARG A 539 37.27 -18.35 -27.88
C ARG A 539 36.77 -16.95 -28.25
N HIS A 540 36.90 -15.98 -27.34
CA HIS A 540 36.38 -14.62 -27.52
C HIS A 540 37.46 -13.54 -27.69
N LYS A 541 38.66 -13.90 -28.20
CA LYS A 541 39.80 -12.97 -28.40
C LYS A 541 39.49 -11.69 -29.18
N LYS A 542 38.44 -11.69 -30.01
CA LYS A 542 37.97 -10.53 -30.80
C LYS A 542 37.02 -9.59 -30.03
N ARG A 543 36.79 -9.80 -28.72
CA ARG A 543 35.88 -8.99 -27.88
C ARG A 543 36.65 -8.31 -26.74
N PRO A 544 37.39 -7.19 -26.98
CA PRO A 544 38.25 -6.54 -25.98
C PRO A 544 37.52 -6.18 -24.68
N ALA A 545 36.31 -5.62 -24.79
CA ALA A 545 35.50 -5.26 -23.63
C ALA A 545 35.08 -6.47 -22.77
N PHE A 546 34.99 -7.68 -23.35
CA PHE A 546 34.73 -8.89 -22.60
C PHE A 546 35.99 -9.39 -21.89
N LEU A 547 37.14 -9.36 -22.57
CA LEU A 547 38.44 -9.71 -21.98
C LEU A 547 38.79 -8.83 -20.77
N GLU A 548 38.48 -7.53 -20.85
CA GLU A 548 38.63 -6.59 -19.72
C GLU A 548 37.80 -7.01 -18.51
N GLU A 549 36.53 -7.41 -18.71
CA GLU A 549 35.67 -7.85 -17.61
C GLU A 549 36.14 -9.22 -17.05
N LEU A 550 36.59 -10.15 -17.90
CA LEU A 550 37.17 -11.43 -17.47
C LEU A 550 38.48 -11.25 -16.67
N ALA A 551 39.29 -10.25 -16.99
CA ALA A 551 40.53 -9.96 -16.25
C ALA A 551 40.29 -9.46 -14.82
N ARG A 552 39.08 -8.98 -14.52
CA ARG A 552 38.68 -8.52 -13.18
C ARG A 552 38.27 -9.67 -12.25
N ILE A 553 38.13 -10.89 -12.77
CA ILE A 553 37.82 -12.08 -11.96
C ILE A 553 39.14 -12.56 -11.33
N ARG A 554 39.29 -12.30 -10.02
CA ARG A 554 40.39 -12.81 -9.20
C ARG A 554 40.07 -14.18 -8.66
#